data_AF-A0A644TZP6-F1
#
_entry.id   AF-A0A644TZP6-F1
#
_cell.length_a   1.000
_cell.length_b   1.000
_cell.length_c   1.000
_cell.angle_alpha   90.00
_cell.angle_beta   90.00
_cell.angle_gamma   90.00
#
_symmetry.space_group_name_H-M   'P 1'
#
loop_
_entity.id
_entity.type
_entity.pdbx_description
1 polymer ?
#
loop_
_entity_poly.entity_id
_entity_poly.type
_entity_poly.pdbx_seq_one_letter_code
_entity_poly.pdbx_strand_id
1 'polypeptide(L)'
;MTGKAASLPVIDDVDVVIDGGTATISANITPGNASTIVGLQHGATNEYGTDTRSEESPLSGYETVRDEWEITGLLPGTYHYMIYATNALGTAETEDLTFEII
;
A
#
# COMPACT_ATOMS: atom_id res chain seq x y z
N MET A 1 15.34 21.61 21.90
CA MET A 1 15.29 20.55 20.87
C MET A 1 13.84 20.36 20.47
N THR A 2 13.30 21.18 19.57
CA THR A 2 11.96 20.93 19.02
C THR A 2 12.09 19.78 18.04
N GLY A 3 11.87 18.55 18.51
CA GLY A 3 11.69 17.41 17.62
C GLY A 3 10.56 17.72 16.65
N LYS A 4 10.73 17.41 15.37
CA LYS A 4 9.65 17.51 14.38
C LYS A 4 8.44 16.72 14.93
N ALA A 5 7.25 17.29 14.77
CA ALA A 5 6.03 16.64 15.25
C ALA A 5 5.68 15.45 14.34
N ALA A 6 4.98 14.47 14.91
CA ALA A 6 4.39 13.42 14.09
C ALA A 6 3.31 13.99 13.15
N SER A 7 3.10 13.34 12.01
CA SER A 7 2.11 13.71 10.99
C SER A 7 1.30 12.49 10.54
N LEU A 8 0.25 12.73 9.75
CA LEU A 8 -0.36 11.66 8.97
C LEU A 8 0.68 10.98 8.08
N PRO A 9 0.53 9.68 7.78
CA PRO A 9 1.32 9.02 6.77
C PRO A 9 1.11 9.66 5.39
N VAL A 10 2.07 9.47 4.50
CA VAL A 10 1.96 9.86 3.08
C VAL A 10 2.23 8.64 2.22
N ILE A 11 1.41 8.47 1.19
CA ILE A 11 1.56 7.45 0.15
C ILE A 11 1.75 8.20 -1.18
N ASP A 12 2.81 7.90 -1.91
CA ASP A 12 3.08 8.42 -3.25
C ASP A 12 3.79 7.38 -4.13
N ASP A 13 4.02 7.72 -5.40
CA ASP A 13 4.77 6.88 -6.35
C ASP A 13 4.27 5.42 -6.42
N VAL A 14 2.96 5.27 -6.64
CA VAL A 14 2.30 3.96 -6.75
C VAL A 14 2.54 3.38 -8.14
N ASP A 15 3.15 2.20 -8.18
CA ASP A 15 3.42 1.44 -9.39
C ASP A 15 2.83 0.03 -9.32
N VAL A 16 2.54 -0.52 -10.49
CA VAL A 16 2.16 -1.93 -10.67
C VAL A 16 2.94 -2.53 -11.83
N VAL A 17 3.55 -3.69 -11.62
CA VAL A 17 4.25 -4.48 -12.63
C VAL A 17 3.54 -5.82 -12.77
N ILE A 18 3.21 -6.19 -14.01
CA ILE A 18 2.50 -7.44 -14.32
C ILE A 18 3.46 -8.41 -15.02
N ASP A 19 3.53 -9.65 -14.50
CA ASP A 19 4.24 -10.76 -15.12
C ASP A 19 3.36 -12.02 -15.09
N GLY A 20 2.71 -12.33 -16.22
CA GLY A 20 1.77 -13.43 -16.32
C GLY A 20 0.60 -13.29 -15.34
N GLY A 21 0.40 -14.31 -14.50
CA GLY A 21 -0.63 -14.33 -13.45
C GLY A 21 -0.20 -13.68 -12.13
N THR A 22 0.81 -12.79 -12.16
CA THR A 22 1.35 -12.11 -10.99
C THR A 22 1.29 -10.60 -11.18
N ALA A 23 0.88 -9.91 -10.12
CA ALA A 23 0.94 -8.46 -10.01
C ALA A 23 1.80 -8.06 -8.82
N THR A 24 2.83 -7.26 -9.07
CA THR A 24 3.68 -6.65 -8.04
C THR A 24 3.28 -5.19 -7.91
N ILE A 25 2.58 -4.88 -6.82
CA ILE A 25 2.15 -3.51 -6.48
C ILE A 25 3.11 -2.95 -5.48
N SER A 26 3.45 -1.67 -5.65
CA SER A 26 4.53 -1.10 -4.88
C SER A 26 4.27 0.40 -4.72
N ALA A 27 4.52 0.98 -3.53
CA ALA A 27 4.43 2.42 -3.31
C ALA A 27 5.53 2.98 -2.38
N ASN A 28 5.75 4.29 -2.42
CA ASN A 28 6.53 5.01 -1.41
C ASN A 28 5.64 5.36 -0.22
N ILE A 29 6.11 5.02 0.99
CA ILE A 29 5.39 5.24 2.24
C ILE A 29 6.25 6.07 3.19
N THR A 30 5.72 7.20 3.64
CA THR A 30 6.36 8.04 4.67
C THR A 30 5.54 7.97 5.97
N PRO A 31 6.04 7.36 7.07
CA PRO A 31 5.25 7.08 8.29
C PRO A 31 4.82 8.30 9.11
N GLY A 32 5.53 9.43 8.98
CA GLY A 32 5.23 10.64 9.73
C GLY A 32 5.62 10.56 11.22
N ASN A 33 6.67 9.82 11.56
CA ASN A 33 7.25 9.71 12.92
C ASN A 33 6.28 9.20 14.00
N ALA A 34 5.33 8.37 13.57
CA ALA A 34 4.53 7.51 14.43
C ALA A 34 4.57 6.08 13.85
N SER A 35 4.37 5.08 14.72
CA SER A 35 4.23 3.69 14.28
C SER A 35 3.06 3.58 13.29
N THR A 36 3.36 3.17 12.07
CA THR A 36 2.44 3.20 10.94
C THR A 36 2.23 1.78 10.42
N ILE A 37 0.97 1.36 10.47
CA ILE A 37 0.49 0.12 9.91
C ILE A 37 0.24 0.32 8.41
N VAL A 38 0.89 -0.48 7.58
CA VAL A 38 0.75 -0.42 6.11
C VAL A 38 0.22 -1.75 5.56
N GLY A 39 -0.64 -1.67 4.56
CA GLY A 39 -1.21 -2.83 3.87
C GLY A 39 -1.87 -2.49 2.55
N LEU A 40 -2.22 -3.54 1.81
CA LEU A 40 -2.86 -3.51 0.51
C LEU A 40 -4.16 -4.30 0.57
N GLN A 41 -5.26 -3.68 0.16
CA GLN A 41 -6.51 -4.38 -0.11
C GLN A 41 -6.62 -4.61 -1.62
N HIS A 42 -7.02 -5.80 -2.04
CA HIS A 42 -7.17 -6.11 -3.46
C HIS A 42 -8.25 -7.17 -3.74
N GLY A 43 -8.87 -7.11 -4.92
CA GLY A 43 -9.98 -7.99 -5.32
C GLY A 43 -10.39 -7.91 -6.78
N ALA A 44 -11.35 -8.74 -7.18
CA ALA A 44 -11.99 -8.68 -8.50
C ALA A 44 -13.07 -7.58 -8.60
N THR A 45 -13.41 -6.94 -7.48
CA THR A 45 -14.33 -5.81 -7.36
C THR A 45 -13.76 -4.80 -6.37
N ASN A 46 -14.33 -3.60 -6.32
CA ASN A 46 -13.98 -2.55 -5.35
C ASN A 46 -14.38 -2.86 -3.89
N GLU A 47 -14.89 -4.07 -3.62
CA GLU A 47 -15.04 -4.59 -2.26
C GLU A 47 -13.74 -5.24 -1.75
N TYR A 48 -12.74 -5.37 -2.63
CA TYR A 48 -11.40 -5.95 -2.43
C TYR A 48 -11.44 -7.40 -1.93
N GLY A 49 -11.95 -7.68 -0.74
CA GLY A 49 -12.13 -9.04 -0.23
C GLY A 49 -10.84 -9.74 0.20
N THR A 50 -9.66 -9.20 -0.11
CA THR A 50 -8.37 -9.60 0.45
C THR A 50 -7.66 -8.39 1.06
N ASP A 51 -7.05 -8.57 2.23
CA ASP A 51 -6.23 -7.58 2.93
C ASP A 51 -4.87 -8.22 3.27
N THR A 52 -3.81 -7.65 2.70
CA THR A 52 -2.44 -8.13 2.81
C THR A 52 -1.60 -7.07 3.51
N ARG A 53 -1.17 -7.37 4.74
CA ARG A 53 -0.27 -6.49 5.50
C ARG A 53 1.13 -6.54 4.91
N SER A 54 1.80 -5.39 4.82
CA SER A 54 3.22 -5.34 4.43
C SER A 54 4.09 -6.12 5.41
N GLU A 55 5.13 -6.78 4.89
CA GLU A 55 6.14 -7.49 5.69
C GLU A 55 7.01 -6.52 6.52
N GLU A 56 7.20 -5.29 6.04
CA GLU A 56 7.98 -4.25 6.71
C GLU A 56 7.16 -3.50 7.77
N SER A 57 5.85 -3.74 7.82
CA SER A 57 4.92 -3.11 8.76
C SER A 57 5.10 -3.64 10.19
N PRO A 58 5.12 -2.76 11.22
CA PRO A 58 4.90 -1.33 11.14
C PRO A 58 6.17 -0.54 10.76
N LEU A 59 5.98 0.47 9.92
CA LEU A 59 7.01 1.46 9.60
C LEU A 59 7.05 2.57 10.66
N SER A 60 8.19 3.25 10.79
CA SER A 60 8.34 4.39 11.71
C SER A 60 9.41 5.37 11.23
N GLY A 61 9.49 6.54 11.87
CA GLY A 61 10.44 7.60 11.51
C GLY A 61 9.94 8.52 10.39
N TYR A 62 10.88 9.26 9.77
CA TYR A 62 10.59 10.26 8.74
C TYR A 62 11.00 9.85 7.34
N GLU A 63 11.80 8.80 7.23
CA GLU A 63 12.32 8.36 5.95
C GLU A 63 11.23 7.65 5.17
N THR A 64 11.21 7.91 3.87
CA THR A 64 10.36 7.22 2.92
C THR A 64 10.90 5.81 2.70
N VAL A 65 10.01 4.83 2.75
CA VAL A 65 10.32 3.41 2.49
C VAL A 65 9.54 2.97 1.27
N ARG A 66 10.18 2.20 0.38
CA ARG A 66 9.56 1.65 -0.81
C ARG A 66 9.02 0.27 -0.49
N ASP A 67 7.71 0.16 -0.30
CA ASP A 67 7.02 -1.06 0.12
C ASP A 67 6.47 -1.81 -1.11
N GLU A 68 6.35 -3.13 -1.00
CA GLU A 68 5.98 -4.03 -2.11
C GLU A 68 5.03 -5.15 -1.66
N TRP A 69 4.06 -5.46 -2.52
CA TRP A 69 3.11 -6.56 -2.38
C TRP A 69 3.06 -7.37 -3.67
N GLU A 70 3.30 -8.68 -3.54
CA GLU A 70 3.16 -9.62 -4.66
C GLU A 70 1.83 -10.37 -4.53
N ILE A 71 1.02 -10.31 -5.60
CA ILE A 71 -0.23 -11.08 -5.73
C ILE A 71 -0.02 -12.10 -6.84
N THR A 72 -0.09 -13.38 -6.51
CA THR A 72 0.15 -14.48 -7.46
C THR A 72 -1.10 -15.30 -7.75
N GLY A 73 -1.07 -16.09 -8.83
CA GLY A 73 -2.14 -17.03 -9.17
C GLY A 73 -3.40 -16.37 -9.73
N LEU A 74 -3.26 -15.17 -10.29
CA LEU A 74 -4.36 -14.43 -10.90
C LEU A 74 -4.72 -15.01 -12.26
N LEU A 75 -6.02 -15.00 -12.56
CA LEU A 75 -6.57 -15.37 -13.86
C LEU A 75 -6.81 -14.10 -14.69
N PRO A 76 -6.95 -14.22 -16.02
CA PRO A 76 -7.26 -13.07 -16.85
C PRO A 76 -8.51 -12.32 -16.37
N GLY A 77 -8.40 -10.99 -16.24
CA GLY A 77 -9.44 -10.14 -15.70
C GLY A 77 -8.92 -8.81 -15.13
N THR A 78 -9.86 -7.96 -14.74
CA THR A 78 -9.60 -6.68 -14.07
C THR A 78 -9.63 -6.87 -12.56
N TYR A 79 -8.64 -6.32 -11.88
CA TYR A 79 -8.53 -6.33 -10.42
C TYR A 79 -8.47 -4.90 -9.89
N HIS A 80 -9.06 -4.72 -8.72
CA HIS A 80 -9.08 -3.49 -7.93
C HIS A 80 -8.11 -3.60 -6.77
N TYR A 81 -7.48 -2.50 -6.40
CA TYR A 81 -6.62 -2.42 -5.23
C TYR A 81 -6.58 -1.02 -4.62
N MET A 82 -6.28 -0.98 -3.31
CA MET A 82 -6.10 0.23 -2.52
C MET A 82 -5.01 -0.01 -1.48
N ILE A 83 -4.09 0.95 -1.33
CA ILE A 83 -3.05 0.92 -0.29
C ILE A 83 -3.52 1.80 0.87
N TYR A 84 -3.33 1.33 2.09
CA TYR A 84 -3.59 2.11 3.30
C TYR A 84 -2.36 2.19 4.20
N ALA A 85 -2.19 3.34 4.85
CA ALA A 85 -1.19 3.58 5.88
C ALA A 85 -1.85 4.28 7.07
N THR A 86 -1.89 3.62 8.23
CA THR A 86 -2.57 4.09 9.44
C THR A 86 -1.59 4.29 10.59
N ASN A 87 -1.61 5.47 11.20
CA ASN A 87 -0.90 5.73 12.45
C ASN A 87 -1.83 6.39 13.48
N ALA A 88 -1.30 6.76 14.65
CA ALA A 88 -2.10 7.34 15.73
C ALA A 88 -2.76 8.69 15.39
N LEU A 89 -2.34 9.36 14.31
CA LEU A 89 -2.89 10.64 13.85
C LEU A 89 -3.96 10.47 12.76
N GLY A 90 -4.08 9.28 12.17
CA GLY A 90 -5.10 8.94 11.19
C GLY A 90 -4.58 8.02 10.09
N THR A 91 -5.35 7.95 9.00
CA THR A 91 -5.11 7.03 7.88
C THR A 91 -4.95 7.82 6.58
N ALA A 92 -3.95 7.44 5.79
CA ALA A 92 -3.81 7.81 4.39
C ALA A 92 -4.16 6.60 3.53
N GLU A 93 -4.90 6.84 2.45
CA GLU A 93 -5.38 5.81 1.53
C GLU A 93 -5.19 6.31 0.10
N THR A 94 -4.93 5.40 -0.83
CA THR A 94 -5.02 5.71 -2.27
C THR A 94 -6.49 5.75 -2.70
N GLU A 95 -6.75 6.25 -3.91
CA GLU A 95 -8.02 5.97 -4.59
C GLU A 95 -8.12 4.47 -4.93
N ASP A 96 -9.30 4.04 -5.40
CA ASP A 96 -9.48 2.73 -6.01
C ASP A 96 -8.70 2.68 -7.33
N LEU A 97 -7.64 1.85 -7.37
CA LEU A 97 -6.79 1.67 -8.52
C LEU A 97 -7.08 0.31 -9.16
N THR A 98 -6.80 0.18 -10.46
CA THR A 98 -7.05 -1.07 -11.19
C THR A 98 -5.86 -1.50 -12.02
N PHE A 99 -5.68 -2.81 -12.16
CA PHE A 99 -4.78 -3.42 -13.14
C PHE A 99 -5.48 -4.58 -13.86
N GLU A 100 -4.90 -5.01 -14.98
CA GLU A 100 -5.46 -6.08 -15.82
C GLU A 100 -4.44 -7.21 -15.98
N ILE A 101 -4.93 -8.45 -15.87
CA ILE A 101 -4.21 -9.67 -16.21
C ILE A 101 -4.76 -10.12 -17.57
N ILE A 102 -3.86 -10.38 -18.54
CA ILE A 102 -4.17 -10.73 -19.93
C ILE A 102 -3.88 -12.21 -20.18
#